data_AF-A0A314UJY8-F1
#
_entry.id   AF-A0A314UJY8-F1
#
_cell.length_a   1.000
_cell.length_b   1.000
_cell.length_c   1.000
_cell.angle_alpha   90.00
_cell.angle_beta   90.00
_cell.angle_gamma   90.00
#
_symmetry.space_group_name_H-M   'P 1'
#
loop_
_entity.id
_entity.type
_entity.pdbx_description
1 polymer ?
#
loop_
_entity_poly.entity_id
_entity_poly.type
_entity_poly.pdbx_seq_one_letter_code
_entity_poly.pdbx_strand_id
1 'polypeptide(L)'
;MQKGYELQLEWERNKLFDYDVAVMFQKLVMEDGILEVTEIVEKQESKSRPSGLNTVNLLKVASSALGFGPQMAMQVAERLYTQGFISYPRTESTAYPSSFDFRGTLGAQVNNPTWGSYVQRLLADGYQKPRSGTDVGDHPPVTPLRSATEDMLGNDAWRLYEYICTHFIGTVSPDCKYVRVAPRVEPPDMLR
;
A
#
# COMPACT_ATOMS: atom_id res chain seq x y z
N MET A 1 -8.08 -0.68 -38.70
CA MET A 1 -6.78 -0.29 -38.14
C MET A 1 -6.95 -0.14 -36.64
N GLN A 2 -6.38 -1.04 -35.84
CA GLN A 2 -6.34 -0.84 -34.39
C GLN A 2 -5.45 0.38 -34.13
N LYS A 3 -5.96 1.35 -33.38
CA LYS A 3 -5.13 2.41 -32.80
C LYS A 3 -4.13 1.70 -31.89
N GLY A 4 -2.84 1.81 -32.18
CA GLY A 4 -1.79 1.24 -31.33
C GLY A 4 -1.78 1.87 -29.95
N TYR A 5 -0.98 1.31 -29.06
CA TYR A 5 -0.73 1.87 -27.73
C TYR A 5 0.55 2.71 -27.76
N GLU A 6 0.50 3.88 -27.13
CA GLU A 6 1.71 4.68 -26.88
C GLU A 6 2.43 4.08 -25.67
N LEU A 7 3.74 3.81 -25.82
CA LEU A 7 4.60 3.33 -24.75
C LEU A 7 5.66 4.37 -24.46
N GLN A 8 5.75 4.80 -23.20
CA GLN A 8 6.87 5.62 -22.73
C GLN A 8 8.04 4.71 -22.37
N LEU A 9 9.16 4.92 -23.05
CA LEU A 9 10.39 4.20 -22.80
C LEU A 9 11.25 4.97 -21.79
N GLU A 10 11.83 4.25 -20.85
CA GLU A 10 12.83 4.79 -19.94
C GLU A 10 14.22 4.50 -20.49
N TRP A 11 15.06 5.53 -20.56
CA TRP A 11 16.43 5.35 -21.04
C TRP A 11 17.27 4.63 -19.97
N GLU A 12 17.95 3.55 -20.35
CA GLU A 12 18.76 2.74 -19.42
C GLU A 12 19.87 3.55 -18.74
N ARG A 13 20.39 4.60 -19.39
CA ARG A 13 21.40 5.52 -18.83
C ARG A 13 20.81 6.56 -17.87
N ASN A 14 19.49 6.60 -17.70
CA ASN A 14 18.73 7.54 -16.88
C ASN A 14 18.94 9.00 -17.31
N LYS A 15 19.99 9.68 -16.83
CA LYS A 15 20.26 11.11 -17.10
C LYS A 15 21.73 11.33 -17.43
N LEU A 16 21.97 12.25 -18.37
CA LEU A 16 23.29 12.81 -18.65
C LEU A 16 23.34 14.29 -18.26
N PHE A 17 24.50 14.72 -17.78
CA PHE A 17 24.76 16.11 -17.37
C PHE A 17 25.73 16.84 -18.31
N ASP A 18 26.20 16.15 -19.36
CA ASP A 18 26.99 16.73 -20.43
C ASP A 18 26.07 16.99 -21.64
N TYR A 19 26.03 18.25 -22.08
CA TYR A 19 25.14 18.68 -23.15
C TYR A 19 25.53 18.04 -24.50
N ASP A 20 26.82 18.01 -24.83
CA ASP A 20 27.29 17.54 -26.12
C ASP A 20 27.06 16.03 -26.26
N VAL A 21 27.31 15.28 -25.19
CA VAL A 21 27.04 13.83 -25.14
C VAL A 21 25.53 13.54 -25.20
N ALA A 22 24.69 14.33 -24.52
CA ALA A 22 23.24 14.16 -24.56
C ALA A 22 22.67 14.40 -25.97
N VAL A 23 23.12 15.47 -26.63
CA VAL A 23 22.72 15.78 -28.01
C VAL A 23 23.20 14.72 -28.99
N MET A 24 24.40 14.16 -28.79
CA MET A 24 24.90 13.05 -29.59
C MET A 24 23.96 11.84 -29.52
N PHE A 25 23.56 11.38 -28.33
CA PHE A 25 22.63 10.26 -28.18
C PHE A 25 21.23 10.57 -28.72
N GLN A 26 20.74 11.81 -28.54
CA GLN A 26 19.45 12.22 -29.09
C GLN A 26 19.42 12.07 -30.62
N LYS A 27 20.48 12.53 -31.31
CA LYS A 27 20.56 12.44 -32.77
C LYS A 27 20.56 10.99 -33.25
N LEU A 28 21.35 10.12 -32.61
CA LEU A 28 21.41 8.70 -32.93
C LEU A 28 20.03 8.03 -32.85
N VAL A 29 19.21 8.37 -31.86
CA VAL A 29 17.88 7.75 -31.69
C VAL A 29 16.83 8.35 -32.64
N MET A 30 16.95 9.63 -33.02
CA MET A 30 15.97 10.29 -33.89
C MET A 30 16.08 9.89 -35.37
N GLU A 31 17.23 9.39 -35.82
CA GLU A 31 17.45 9.01 -37.23
C GLU A 31 16.77 7.68 -37.61
N ASP A 32 16.77 6.69 -36.71
CA ASP A 32 16.31 5.32 -37.03
C ASP A 32 14.78 5.15 -37.02
N GLY A 33 14.05 5.95 -36.22
CA GLY A 33 12.57 5.97 -36.17
C GLY A 33 11.87 4.65 -35.82
N ILE A 34 12.63 3.57 -35.66
CA ILE A 34 12.23 2.19 -35.39
C ILE A 34 13.12 1.68 -34.27
N LEU A 35 12.54 0.90 -33.37
CA LEU A 35 13.26 0.23 -32.28
C LEU A 35 12.96 -1.27 -32.35
N GLU A 36 13.98 -2.09 -32.14
CA GLU A 36 13.86 -3.54 -32.07
C GLU A 36 13.81 -4.00 -30.62
N VAL A 37 12.91 -4.95 -30.32
CA VAL A 37 12.89 -5.59 -29.00
C VAL A 37 14.05 -6.59 -28.94
N THR A 38 15.05 -6.29 -28.10
CA THR A 38 16.24 -7.13 -27.94
C THR A 38 16.07 -8.16 -26.83
N GLU A 39 15.24 -7.86 -25.82
CA GLU A 39 15.02 -8.74 -24.67
C GLU A 39 13.63 -8.50 -24.06
N ILE A 40 13.02 -9.55 -23.50
CA ILE A 40 11.86 -9.43 -22.63
C ILE A 40 12.22 -10.04 -21.27
N VAL A 41 12.35 -9.19 -20.26
CA VAL A 41 12.68 -9.62 -18.90
C VAL A 41 11.40 -9.74 -18.08
N GLU A 42 11.09 -10.96 -17.63
CA GLU A 42 9.99 -11.23 -16.71
C GLU A 42 10.52 -11.59 -15.31
N LYS A 43 10.01 -10.91 -14.29
CA LYS A 43 10.37 -11.17 -12.89
C LYS A 43 9.12 -11.32 -12.04
N GLN A 44 9.07 -12.41 -11.27
CA GLN A 44 8.10 -12.54 -10.20
C GLN A 44 8.55 -11.69 -9.02
N GLU A 45 7.73 -10.72 -8.63
CA GLU A 45 7.98 -9.81 -7.52
C GLU A 45 6.85 -9.91 -6.49
N SER A 46 7.10 -9.41 -5.28
CA SER A 46 6.10 -9.36 -4.21
C SER A 46 6.16 -8.05 -3.46
N LYS A 47 5.00 -7.42 -3.26
CA LYS A 47 4.81 -6.30 -2.36
C LYS A 47 4.34 -6.83 -1.01
N SER A 48 5.19 -6.70 0.00
CA SER A 48 4.88 -7.18 1.34
C SER A 48 3.70 -6.44 1.97
N ARG A 49 2.92 -7.16 2.79
CA ARG A 49 1.91 -6.58 3.66
C ARG A 49 2.52 -5.64 4.71
N PRO A 50 1.74 -4.66 5.23
CA PRO A 50 2.23 -3.74 6.26
C PRO A 50 2.44 -4.42 7.62
N SER A 51 3.23 -3.78 8.48
CA SER A 51 3.28 -4.10 9.92
C SER A 51 2.09 -3.49 10.66
N GLY A 52 1.94 -3.79 11.96
CA GLY A 52 0.93 -3.17 12.81
C GLY A 52 0.99 -1.64 12.77
N LEU A 53 -0.17 -1.00 12.87
CA LEU A 53 -0.29 0.45 12.79
C LEU A 53 0.07 1.10 14.13
N ASN A 54 1.04 2.00 14.13
CA ASN A 54 1.35 2.84 15.29
C ASN A 54 0.89 4.30 15.06
N THR A 55 1.03 5.12 16.10
CA THR A 55 0.60 6.53 16.09
C THR A 55 1.25 7.33 14.97
N VAL A 56 2.56 7.17 14.79
CA VAL A 56 3.34 7.94 13.81
C VAL A 56 2.86 7.64 12.39
N ASN A 57 2.67 6.37 12.04
CA ASN A 57 2.20 5.98 10.72
C ASN A 57 0.72 6.34 10.49
N LEU A 58 -0.13 6.22 11.53
CA LEU A 58 -1.51 6.70 11.48
C LEU A 58 -1.56 8.20 11.11
N LEU A 59 -0.79 9.03 11.81
CA LEU A 59 -0.76 10.48 11.57
C LEU A 59 -0.16 10.84 10.20
N LYS A 60 0.88 10.12 9.76
CA LYS A 60 1.47 10.33 8.42
C LYS A 60 0.45 10.08 7.32
N VAL A 61 -0.27 8.97 7.37
CA VAL A 61 -1.28 8.63 6.34
C VAL A 61 -2.51 9.52 6.46
N ALA A 62 -2.95 9.85 7.68
CA ALA A 62 -4.03 10.80 7.86
C ALA A 62 -3.72 12.16 7.20
N SER A 63 -2.47 12.63 7.29
CA SER A 63 -2.04 13.85 6.61
C SER A 63 -1.96 13.68 5.09
N SER A 64 -1.18 12.71 4.60
CA SER A 64 -0.86 12.60 3.17
C SER A 64 -2.02 12.06 2.32
N ALA A 65 -2.89 11.23 2.87
CA ALA A 65 -3.97 10.57 2.14
C ALA A 65 -5.36 11.09 2.51
N LEU A 66 -5.58 11.52 3.76
CA LEU A 66 -6.90 11.98 4.22
C LEU A 66 -7.03 13.50 4.31
N GLY A 67 -5.91 14.23 4.28
CA GLY A 67 -5.88 15.69 4.43
C GLY A 67 -6.11 16.16 5.87
N PHE A 68 -5.97 15.28 6.86
CA PHE A 68 -6.14 15.63 8.28
C PHE A 68 -4.83 16.16 8.87
N GLY A 69 -4.89 17.35 9.46
CA GLY A 69 -3.81 17.83 10.33
C GLY A 69 -3.61 16.88 11.53
N PRO A 70 -2.39 16.76 12.08
CA PRO A 70 -2.10 15.79 13.15
C PRO A 70 -3.01 15.91 14.38
N GLN A 71 -3.37 17.14 14.77
CA GLN A 71 -4.27 17.39 15.89
C GLN A 71 -5.69 16.86 15.61
N MET A 72 -6.23 17.14 14.42
CA MET A 72 -7.56 16.66 14.01
C MET A 72 -7.58 15.13 13.95
N ALA A 73 -6.57 14.51 13.32
CA ALA A 73 -6.46 13.06 13.22
C ALA A 73 -6.45 12.40 14.62
N MET A 74 -5.70 12.95 15.56
CA MET A 74 -5.65 12.42 16.93
C MET A 74 -6.98 12.59 17.67
N GLN A 75 -7.63 13.76 17.56
CA GLN A 75 -8.94 13.99 18.17
C GLN A 75 -10.00 13.02 17.64
N VAL A 76 -10.01 12.76 16.33
CA VAL A 76 -10.91 11.80 15.70
C VAL A 76 -10.60 10.37 16.18
N ALA A 77 -9.33 9.98 16.25
CA ALA A 77 -8.93 8.67 16.75
C ALA A 77 -9.32 8.46 18.22
N GLU A 78 -9.11 9.46 19.08
CA GLU A 78 -9.51 9.43 20.48
C GLU A 78 -11.04 9.32 20.65
N ARG A 79 -11.80 10.00 19.80
CA ARG A 79 -13.26 9.85 19.74
C ARG A 79 -13.66 8.42 19.38
N LEU A 80 -13.05 7.84 18.34
CA LEU A 80 -13.29 6.46 17.92
C LEU A 80 -12.94 5.46 19.03
N TYR A 81 -11.83 5.67 19.74
CA TYR A 81 -11.43 4.87 20.90
C TYR A 81 -12.46 4.96 22.04
N THR A 82 -12.86 6.18 22.41
CA THR A 82 -13.83 6.42 23.49
C THR A 82 -15.19 5.77 23.19
N GLN A 83 -15.56 5.69 21.91
CA GLN A 83 -16.77 5.01 21.44
C GLN A 83 -16.60 3.48 21.27
N GLY A 84 -15.39 2.95 21.49
CA GLY A 84 -15.10 1.52 21.41
C GLY A 84 -14.94 0.96 19.99
N PHE A 85 -14.69 1.81 18.98
CA PHE A 85 -14.49 1.37 17.60
C PHE A 85 -13.06 0.90 17.32
N ILE A 86 -12.07 1.47 18.00
CA ILE A 86 -10.64 1.15 17.83
C ILE A 86 -9.94 0.99 19.18
N SER A 87 -8.78 0.31 19.18
CA SER A 87 -7.88 0.29 20.33
C SER A 87 -7.23 1.66 20.58
N TYR A 88 -6.57 1.82 21.72
CA TYR A 88 -5.99 3.09 22.13
C TYR A 88 -5.00 3.64 21.06
N PRO A 89 -5.19 4.86 20.54
CA PRO A 89 -4.51 5.32 19.33
C PRO A 89 -3.14 5.95 19.59
N ARG A 90 -2.66 5.92 20.84
CA ARG A 90 -1.35 6.43 21.25
C ARG A 90 -0.46 5.26 21.66
N THR A 91 0.18 4.67 20.65
CA THR A 91 1.13 3.56 20.73
C THR A 91 2.31 3.77 19.77
N GLU A 92 3.51 3.37 20.16
CA GLU A 92 4.67 3.23 19.25
C GLU A 92 4.81 1.80 18.71
N SER A 93 4.18 0.83 19.37
CA SER A 93 4.25 -0.58 19.02
C SER A 93 3.62 -0.90 17.67
N THR A 94 4.32 -1.74 16.92
CA THR A 94 3.89 -2.28 15.61
C THR A 94 3.84 -3.81 15.62
N ALA A 95 4.34 -4.45 16.68
CA ALA A 95 4.20 -5.88 16.92
C ALA A 95 2.88 -6.17 17.66
N TYR A 96 2.12 -7.13 17.16
CA TYR A 96 0.98 -7.68 17.88
C TYR A 96 1.45 -8.64 18.98
N PRO A 97 0.85 -8.62 20.19
CA PRO A 97 1.19 -9.57 21.24
C PRO A 97 0.85 -11.00 20.81
N SER A 98 1.55 -11.99 21.38
CA SER A 98 1.33 -13.41 21.08
C SER A 98 -0.09 -13.89 21.41
N SER A 99 -0.75 -13.23 22.36
CA SER A 99 -2.13 -13.49 22.79
C SER A 99 -3.19 -12.73 21.99
N PHE A 100 -2.82 -11.99 20.94
CA PHE A 100 -3.78 -11.20 20.16
C PHE A 100 -4.78 -12.11 19.41
N ASP A 101 -6.08 -11.83 19.57
CA ASP A 101 -7.16 -12.59 18.91
C ASP A 101 -7.47 -12.05 17.50
N PHE A 102 -6.64 -12.41 16.53
CA PHE A 102 -6.84 -12.01 15.12
C PHE A 102 -8.17 -12.51 14.54
N ARG A 103 -8.59 -13.71 14.92
CA ARG A 103 -9.84 -14.32 14.41
C ARG A 103 -11.05 -13.54 14.92
N GLY A 104 -11.07 -13.18 16.20
CA GLY A 104 -12.12 -12.35 16.79
C GLY A 104 -12.16 -10.94 16.20
N THR A 105 -11.00 -10.30 16.06
CA THR A 105 -10.90 -8.96 15.44
C THR A 105 -11.38 -8.95 13.99
N LEU A 106 -11.01 -9.94 13.18
CA LEU A 106 -11.54 -10.12 11.82
C LEU A 106 -13.05 -10.45 11.86
N GLY A 107 -13.47 -11.34 12.76
CA GLY A 107 -14.86 -11.71 12.96
C GLY A 107 -15.77 -10.51 13.22
N ALA A 108 -15.29 -9.52 13.97
CA ALA A 108 -16.01 -8.27 14.22
C ALA A 108 -16.25 -7.42 12.95
N GLN A 109 -15.56 -7.70 11.84
CA GLN A 109 -15.62 -6.92 10.60
C GLN A 109 -16.39 -7.61 9.45
N VAL A 110 -16.87 -8.85 9.63
CA VAL A 110 -17.50 -9.65 8.55
C VAL A 110 -18.78 -9.06 7.98
N ASN A 111 -19.47 -8.21 8.74
CA ASN A 111 -20.75 -7.61 8.35
C ASN A 111 -20.59 -6.20 7.76
N ASN A 112 -19.35 -5.70 7.64
CA ASN A 112 -19.12 -4.41 7.01
C ASN A 112 -19.43 -4.48 5.51
N PRO A 113 -20.17 -3.52 4.92
CA PRO A 113 -20.56 -3.57 3.51
C PRO A 113 -19.39 -3.43 2.52
N THR A 114 -18.29 -2.78 2.92
CA THR A 114 -17.17 -2.47 2.03
C THR A 114 -16.17 -3.63 1.94
N TRP A 115 -15.79 -4.22 3.09
CA TRP A 115 -14.76 -5.26 3.15
C TRP A 115 -15.23 -6.59 3.75
N GLY A 116 -16.46 -6.69 4.24
CA GLY A 116 -16.95 -7.89 4.94
C GLY A 116 -16.83 -9.17 4.12
N SER A 117 -17.14 -9.12 2.83
CA SER A 117 -16.98 -10.26 1.91
C SER A 117 -15.52 -10.71 1.73
N TYR A 118 -14.58 -9.77 1.77
CA TYR A 118 -13.15 -10.09 1.76
C TYR A 118 -12.73 -10.75 3.07
N VAL A 119 -13.17 -10.21 4.21
CA VAL A 119 -12.86 -10.75 5.54
C VAL A 119 -13.44 -12.16 5.72
N GLN A 120 -14.66 -12.42 5.23
CA GLN A 120 -15.27 -13.75 5.25
C GLN A 120 -14.41 -14.78 4.49
N ARG A 121 -13.94 -14.43 3.29
CA ARG A 121 -13.01 -15.28 2.52
C ARG A 121 -11.68 -15.47 3.23
N LEU A 122 -11.10 -14.39 3.77
CA LEU A 122 -9.83 -14.46 4.49
C LEU A 122 -9.92 -15.37 5.73
N LEU A 123 -11.05 -15.36 6.44
CA LEU A 123 -11.31 -16.27 7.56
C LEU A 123 -11.51 -17.73 7.14
N ALA A 124 -12.07 -17.97 5.95
CA ALA A 124 -12.30 -19.30 5.39
C ALA A 124 -11.02 -19.92 4.83
N ASP A 125 -10.26 -19.15 4.05
CA ASP A 125 -9.02 -19.58 3.39
C ASP A 125 -7.83 -19.63 4.35
N GLY A 126 -7.91 -18.86 5.44
CA GLY A 126 -6.85 -18.70 6.44
C GLY A 126 -6.10 -17.38 6.26
N TYR A 127 -6.05 -16.59 7.33
CA TYR A 127 -5.28 -15.35 7.37
C TYR A 127 -3.79 -15.62 7.68
N GLN A 128 -2.95 -14.67 7.32
CA GLN A 128 -1.51 -14.71 7.59
C GLN A 128 -1.19 -14.12 8.95
N LYS A 129 -0.16 -14.65 9.61
CA LYS A 129 0.41 -13.99 10.78
C LYS A 129 0.98 -12.62 10.34
N PRO A 130 0.73 -11.53 11.07
CA PRO A 130 1.33 -10.24 10.76
C PRO A 130 2.85 -10.31 10.70
N ARG A 131 3.45 -9.39 9.93
CA ARG A 131 4.90 -9.23 9.95
C ARG A 131 5.37 -8.86 11.36
N SER A 132 6.57 -9.30 11.71
CA SER A 132 7.24 -8.85 12.92
C SER A 132 7.32 -7.32 12.93
N GLY A 133 7.04 -6.73 14.08
CA GLY A 133 7.21 -5.31 14.34
C GLY A 133 8.06 -5.10 15.58
N THR A 134 8.03 -3.87 16.08
CA THR A 134 8.63 -3.49 17.37
C THR A 134 7.56 -3.49 18.45
N ASP A 135 7.85 -4.11 19.58
CA ASP A 135 7.08 -4.00 20.82
C ASP A 135 7.87 -3.10 21.78
N VAL A 136 7.27 -2.00 22.23
CA VAL A 136 7.89 -1.10 23.21
C VAL A 136 7.29 -1.22 24.61
N GLY A 137 6.36 -2.18 24.82
CA GLY A 137 5.74 -2.44 26.12
C GLY A 137 4.64 -1.45 26.52
N ASP A 138 4.09 -0.70 25.58
CA ASP A 138 2.99 0.26 25.79
C ASP A 138 1.61 -0.38 25.55
N HIS A 139 1.05 -0.19 24.36
CA HIS A 139 -0.22 -0.73 23.92
C HIS A 139 -0.02 -1.46 22.58
N PRO A 140 -0.80 -2.51 22.28
CA PRO A 140 -0.77 -3.14 20.97
C PRO A 140 -1.03 -2.14 19.82
N PRO A 141 -0.70 -2.50 18.57
CA PRO A 141 -0.99 -1.68 17.42
C PRO A 141 -2.46 -1.23 17.35
N VAL A 142 -2.69 -0.06 16.76
CA VAL A 142 -4.03 0.49 16.55
C VAL A 142 -4.85 -0.47 15.68
N THR A 143 -5.96 -0.96 16.22
CA THR A 143 -6.80 -2.00 15.59
C THR A 143 -8.28 -1.70 15.72
N PRO A 144 -9.11 -2.17 14.78
CA PRO A 144 -10.55 -2.08 14.92
C PRO A 144 -11.06 -3.05 15.99
N LEU A 145 -12.07 -2.67 16.75
CA LEU A 145 -12.68 -3.51 17.79
C LEU A 145 -14.15 -3.87 17.47
N ARG A 146 -14.83 -3.00 16.73
CA ARG A 146 -16.25 -3.13 16.38
C ARG A 146 -16.48 -2.65 14.95
N SER A 147 -17.42 -3.26 14.22
CA SER A 147 -17.85 -2.76 12.91
C SER A 147 -18.63 -1.45 13.02
N ALA A 148 -18.43 -0.56 12.06
CA ALA A 148 -19.20 0.68 11.88
C ALA A 148 -19.52 0.90 10.40
N THR A 149 -20.40 1.86 10.12
CA THR A 149 -20.68 2.38 8.77
C THR A 149 -20.46 3.89 8.74
N GLU A 150 -20.38 4.48 7.54
CA GLU A 150 -20.21 5.92 7.38
C GLU A 150 -21.34 6.70 8.05
N ASP A 151 -22.58 6.26 7.89
CA ASP A 151 -23.76 6.88 8.52
C ASP A 151 -23.67 6.95 10.05
N MET A 152 -22.99 5.99 10.68
CA MET A 152 -22.82 5.97 12.14
C MET A 152 -21.75 6.93 12.65
N LEU A 153 -20.67 7.13 11.86
CA LEU A 153 -19.48 7.85 12.29
C LEU A 153 -19.42 9.28 11.77
N GLY A 154 -20.10 9.57 10.67
CA GLY A 154 -19.91 10.77 9.87
C GLY A 154 -18.59 10.72 9.09
N ASN A 155 -18.47 11.57 8.07
CA ASN A 155 -17.45 11.46 7.02
C ASN A 155 -16.00 11.38 7.56
N ASP A 156 -15.56 12.33 8.39
CA ASP A 156 -14.15 12.37 8.82
C ASP A 156 -13.75 11.18 9.71
N ALA A 157 -14.62 10.80 10.64
CA ALA A 157 -14.36 9.63 11.48
C ALA A 157 -14.44 8.32 10.70
N TRP A 158 -15.37 8.24 9.74
CA TRP A 158 -15.44 7.12 8.83
C TRP A 158 -14.15 6.95 8.03
N ARG A 159 -13.62 8.01 7.41
CA ARG A 159 -12.40 7.95 6.60
C ARG A 159 -11.18 7.46 7.41
N LEU A 160 -11.04 7.91 8.66
CA LEU A 160 -9.96 7.43 9.53
C LEU A 160 -10.18 5.98 9.97
N TYR A 161 -11.42 5.64 10.35
CA TYR A 161 -11.81 4.31 10.77
C TYR A 161 -11.64 3.27 9.64
N GLU A 162 -12.06 3.60 8.43
CA GLU A 162 -11.89 2.79 7.22
C GLU A 162 -10.41 2.49 6.97
N TYR A 163 -9.54 3.50 7.08
CA TYR A 163 -8.10 3.29 6.97
C TYR A 163 -7.57 2.34 8.06
N ILE A 164 -7.94 2.53 9.33
CA ILE A 164 -7.52 1.65 10.43
C ILE A 164 -7.97 0.20 10.17
N CYS A 165 -9.21 0.01 9.72
CA CYS A 165 -9.76 -1.32 9.43
C CYS A 165 -9.02 -2.00 8.27
N THR A 166 -8.91 -1.30 7.14
CA THR A 166 -8.26 -1.84 5.93
C THR A 166 -6.77 -2.05 6.13
N HIS A 167 -6.09 -1.21 6.92
CA HIS A 167 -4.70 -1.42 7.32
C HIS A 167 -4.57 -2.69 8.15
N PHE A 168 -5.40 -2.88 9.19
CA PHE A 168 -5.40 -4.11 10.00
C PHE A 168 -5.66 -5.36 9.14
N ILE A 169 -6.69 -5.34 8.31
CA ILE A 169 -7.00 -6.45 7.39
C ILE A 169 -5.78 -6.72 6.49
N GLY A 170 -5.12 -5.67 6.00
CA GLY A 170 -3.89 -5.76 5.24
C GLY A 170 -2.75 -6.45 6.00
N THR A 171 -2.55 -6.19 7.30
CA THR A 171 -1.46 -6.81 8.06
C THR A 171 -1.59 -8.34 8.18
N VAL A 172 -2.83 -8.86 8.11
CA VAL A 172 -3.15 -10.29 8.17
C VAL A 172 -3.52 -10.90 6.81
N SER A 173 -3.44 -10.11 5.74
CA SER A 173 -3.66 -10.56 4.36
C SER A 173 -2.36 -11.14 3.75
N PRO A 174 -2.44 -11.96 2.70
CA PRO A 174 -1.26 -12.39 1.96
C PRO A 174 -0.51 -11.21 1.32
N ASP A 175 0.80 -11.38 1.12
CA ASP A 175 1.60 -10.44 0.34
C ASP A 175 1.09 -10.40 -1.11
N CYS A 176 1.11 -9.23 -1.73
CA CYS A 176 0.68 -9.08 -3.12
C CYS A 176 1.79 -9.59 -4.05
N LYS A 177 1.53 -10.67 -4.79
CA LYS A 177 2.44 -11.22 -5.79
C LYS A 177 2.07 -10.68 -7.16
N TYR A 178 3.05 -10.19 -7.92
CA TYR A 178 2.84 -9.66 -9.26
C TYR A 178 4.02 -10.02 -10.18
N VAL A 179 3.77 -9.99 -11.49
CA VAL A 179 4.80 -10.17 -12.50
C VAL A 179 5.16 -8.80 -13.04
N ARG A 180 6.45 -8.47 -13.01
CA ARG A 180 6.99 -7.30 -13.69
C ARG A 180 7.56 -7.76 -15.02
N VAL A 181 7.08 -7.16 -16.11
CA VAL A 181 7.57 -7.38 -17.47
C VAL A 181 8.27 -6.11 -17.93
N ALA A 182 9.52 -6.23 -18.36
CA ALA A 182 10.34 -5.11 -18.81
C ALA A 182 10.98 -5.47 -20.17
N PRO A 183 10.37 -5.05 -21.30
CA PRO A 183 11.00 -5.19 -22.60
C PRO A 183 12.17 -4.20 -22.73
N ARG A 184 13.27 -4.67 -23.32
CA ARG A 184 14.40 -3.83 -23.73
C ARG A 184 14.32 -3.61 -25.23
N VAL A 185 14.61 -2.39 -25.64
CA VAL A 185 14.59 -1.99 -27.04
C VAL A 185 15.85 -1.22 -27.40
N GLU A 186 16.35 -1.43 -28.61
CA GLU A 186 17.53 -0.77 -29.15
C GLU A 186 17.27 -0.31 -30.59
N PRO A 187 17.95 0.77 -31.05
CA PRO A 187 17.96 1.10 -32.47
C PRO A 187 18.66 -0.01 -33.28
N PRO A 188 18.18 -0.34 -34.50
CA PRO A 188 18.70 -1.46 -35.30
C PRO A 188 20.21 -1.38 -35.59
N ASP A 189 20.78 -0.18 -35.70
CA ASP A 189 22.16 0.04 -36.17
C ASP A 189 23.22 0.11 -35.04
N MET A 190 22.84 -0.05 -33.76
CA MET A 190 23.82 -0.08 -32.65
C MET A 190 24.53 -1.43 -32.44
N LEU A 191 24.17 -2.47 -33.19
CA LEU A 191 24.74 -3.83 -33.08
C LEU A 191 25.87 -4.11 -34.10
N ARG A 192 26.38 -3.10 -34.81
CA ARG A 192 27.50 -3.21 -35.76
C ARG A 192 28.80 -2.60 -35.27
#